data_AF-A0A2Z6EV90-F1
#
_entry.id   AF-A0A2Z6EV90-F1
#
_cell.length_a   1.000
_cell.length_b   1.000
_cell.length_c   1.000
_cell.angle_alpha   90.00
_cell.angle_beta   90.00
_cell.angle_gamma   90.00
#
_symmetry.space_group_name_H-M   'P 1'
#
loop_
_entity.id
_entity.type
_entity.pdbx_description
1 polymer ?
#
loop_
_entity_poly.entity_id
_entity_poly.type
_entity_poly.pdbx_seq_one_letter_code
_entity_poly.pdbx_strand_id
1 'polypeptide(L)'
;MLDFNKFKVRLMKFLQFHGLTYADFDESTNKSAFLLWHIDWNDDYNNTFKEDLESLKDSIELYDKASLKRDVLATKAALLDASLKIGLLESSPFYAISHDLTKILNNKRFNWPSLGKSYTIPSEYFYKEKNQIDQKEWGDLNRIQKILMDIVKSQGVTNEELERVDKRTGRLIWGINLNSDFNKLFYEKLLSLQIAFDAYEKASIQEDWRAVRAILQRIRLINFQFYKFLGAIRVALKNARSDKRFWPSFPEDYKVPAHYNYKE
;
A
#
# COMPACT_ATOMS: atom_id res chain seq x y z
N MET A 1 16.27 4.94 -2.83
CA MET A 1 15.22 4.21 -2.08
C MET A 1 14.18 5.21 -1.60
N LEU A 2 12.90 4.85 -1.64
CA LEU A 2 11.83 5.62 -1.00
C LEU A 2 12.07 5.63 0.51
N ASP A 3 11.94 6.79 1.17
CA ASP A 3 12.25 6.95 2.58
C ASP A 3 11.05 7.57 3.33
N PHE A 4 10.23 6.69 3.89
CA PHE A 4 9.04 7.05 4.66
C PHE A 4 9.42 7.77 5.96
N ASN A 5 10.48 7.35 6.65
CA ASN A 5 10.90 7.95 7.90
C ASN A 5 11.41 9.37 7.70
N LYS A 6 12.19 9.61 6.64
CA LYS A 6 12.60 10.98 6.29
C LYS A 6 11.39 11.87 6.01
N PHE A 7 10.40 11.36 5.27
CA PHE A 7 9.14 12.09 5.06
C PHE A 7 8.41 12.37 6.40
N LYS A 8 8.25 11.36 7.27
CA LYS A 8 7.63 11.51 8.60
C LYS A 8 8.33 12.55 9.44
N VAL A 9 9.66 12.51 9.55
CA VAL A 9 10.45 13.48 10.33
C VAL A 9 10.24 14.90 9.80
N ARG A 10 10.21 15.09 8.49
CA ARG A 10 9.95 16.41 7.89
C ARG A 10 8.52 16.88 8.15
N LEU A 11 7.54 15.99 8.00
CA LEU A 11 6.14 16.29 8.30
C LEU A 11 5.95 16.64 9.78
N MET A 12 6.60 15.91 10.69
CA MET A 12 6.58 16.20 12.12
C MET A 12 7.18 17.58 12.43
N LYS A 13 8.31 17.93 11.83
CA LYS A 13 8.89 19.29 11.97
C LYS A 13 7.94 20.39 11.48
N PHE A 14 7.25 20.16 10.36
CA PHE A 14 6.21 21.07 9.89
C PHE A 14 5.07 21.21 10.92
N LEU A 15 4.57 20.10 11.46
CA LEU A 15 3.51 20.12 12.46
C LEU A 15 3.95 20.84 13.75
N GLN A 16 5.19 20.64 14.18
CA GLN A 16 5.80 21.33 15.32
C GLN A 16 5.95 22.83 15.10
N PHE A 17 6.35 23.25 13.89
CA PHE A 17 6.39 24.66 13.52
C PHE A 17 5.02 25.34 13.66
N HIS A 18 3.94 24.59 13.42
CA HIS A 18 2.57 25.05 13.63
C HIS A 18 2.02 24.81 15.05
N GLY A 19 2.91 24.47 15.99
CA GLY A 19 2.66 24.39 17.43
C GLY A 19 2.10 23.06 17.93
N LEU A 20 2.22 21.97 17.16
CA LEU A 20 1.97 20.63 17.70
C LEU A 20 3.19 20.17 18.50
N THR A 21 2.96 19.52 19.63
CA THR A 21 3.98 18.98 20.54
C THR A 21 4.10 17.48 20.38
N TYR A 22 5.14 16.88 20.98
CA TYR A 22 5.26 15.42 21.01
C TYR A 22 4.08 14.72 21.70
N ALA A 23 3.49 15.35 22.72
CA ALA A 23 2.29 14.84 23.37
C ALA A 23 1.09 14.76 22.41
N ASP A 24 0.99 15.68 21.45
CA ASP A 24 -0.06 15.66 20.42
C ASP A 24 0.10 14.50 19.42
N PHE A 25 1.27 13.85 19.37
CA PHE A 25 1.55 12.68 18.53
C PHE A 25 1.38 11.36 19.27
N ASP A 26 1.43 11.38 20.60
CA ASP A 26 1.35 10.21 21.50
C ASP A 26 -0.06 10.00 22.10
N GLU A 27 -0.93 11.02 22.05
CA GLU A 27 -2.31 10.98 22.56
C GLU A 27 -3.23 10.03 21.74
N SER A 28 -3.03 8.74 21.95
CA SER A 28 -4.06 7.74 21.70
C SER A 28 -5.21 7.98 22.71
N THR A 29 -6.36 8.37 22.18
CA THR A 29 -7.69 7.95 22.65
C THR A 29 -8.54 8.73 23.66
N ASN A 30 -8.31 9.99 24.09
CA ASN A 30 -9.32 10.55 25.04
C ASN A 30 -9.84 11.98 24.96
N LYS A 31 -9.38 12.92 24.13
CA LYS A 31 -9.96 14.29 24.20
C LYS A 31 -10.34 15.03 22.93
N SER A 32 -10.08 14.53 21.72
CA SER A 32 -10.78 15.02 20.53
C SER A 32 -10.59 14.08 19.34
N ALA A 33 -11.61 13.92 18.51
CA ALA A 33 -11.50 13.26 17.21
C ALA A 33 -10.46 13.92 16.28
N PHE A 34 -9.95 15.10 16.65
CA PHE A 34 -8.94 15.87 15.94
C PHE A 34 -7.49 15.48 16.26
N LEU A 35 -7.20 14.58 17.19
CA LEU A 35 -5.83 14.17 17.55
C LEU A 35 -5.52 12.69 17.36
N LEU A 36 -6.47 11.88 16.88
CA LEU A 36 -6.15 10.51 16.46
C LEU A 36 -5.30 10.57 15.18
N TRP A 37 -4.04 10.14 15.28
CA TRP A 37 -3.13 9.97 14.14
C TRP A 37 -3.15 8.52 13.69
N HIS A 38 -3.07 8.32 12.38
CA HIS A 38 -2.92 6.98 11.79
C HIS A 38 -1.46 6.67 11.47
N ILE A 39 -0.65 7.69 11.24
CA ILE A 39 0.80 7.59 11.24
C ILE A 39 1.21 7.26 12.66
N ASP A 40 1.78 6.08 12.85
CA ASP A 40 2.54 5.78 14.05
C ASP A 40 3.87 6.53 13.92
N TRP A 41 4.04 7.58 14.72
CA TRP A 41 5.21 8.44 14.66
C TRP A 41 6.48 7.77 15.20
N ASN A 42 6.34 6.74 16.05
CA ASN A 42 7.44 6.01 16.66
C ASN A 42 7.91 4.81 15.80
N ASP A 43 7.07 4.31 14.91
CA ASP A 43 7.40 3.14 14.08
C ASP A 43 8.43 3.44 12.96
N ASP A 44 9.25 2.46 12.62
CA ASP A 44 10.17 2.54 11.47
C ASP A 44 9.45 2.06 10.21
N TYR A 45 8.82 2.98 9.48
CA TYR A 45 8.06 2.65 8.27
C TYR A 45 8.92 2.11 7.13
N ASN A 46 10.23 2.38 7.12
CA ASN A 46 11.11 1.77 6.12
C ASN A 46 11.34 0.29 6.44
N ASN A 47 11.59 -0.03 7.72
CA ASN A 47 11.79 -1.40 8.18
C ASN A 47 10.49 -2.20 8.12
N THR A 48 9.38 -1.68 8.66
CA THR A 48 8.07 -2.34 8.62
C THR A 48 7.65 -2.66 7.19
N PHE A 49 7.80 -1.70 6.25
CA PHE A 49 7.48 -1.95 4.85
C PHE A 49 8.36 -3.04 4.23
N LYS A 50 9.64 -3.10 4.59
CA LYS A 50 10.57 -4.14 4.12
C LYS A 50 10.20 -5.51 4.69
N GLU A 51 9.93 -5.59 5.98
CA GLU A 51 9.54 -6.83 6.67
C GLU A 51 8.21 -7.38 6.14
N ASP A 52 7.24 -6.51 5.86
CA ASP A 52 5.97 -6.91 5.25
C ASP A 52 6.15 -7.43 3.82
N LEU A 53 7.07 -6.83 3.04
CA LEU A 53 7.42 -7.33 1.70
C LEU A 53 8.14 -8.69 1.76
N GLU A 54 9.07 -8.89 2.68
CA GLU A 54 9.73 -10.19 2.88
C GLU A 54 8.72 -11.25 3.34
N SER A 55 7.85 -10.90 4.28
CA SER A 55 6.79 -11.80 4.75
C SER A 55 5.86 -12.22 3.60
N LEU A 56 5.52 -11.29 2.71
CA LEU A 56 4.75 -11.61 1.51
C LEU A 56 5.49 -12.57 0.56
N LYS A 57 6.82 -12.40 0.40
CA LYS A 57 7.63 -13.33 -0.39
C LYS A 57 7.59 -14.73 0.22
N ASP A 58 7.71 -14.84 1.54
CA ASP A 58 7.62 -16.13 2.25
C ASP A 58 6.27 -16.82 2.00
N SER A 59 5.15 -16.09 2.02
CA SER A 59 3.83 -16.65 1.70
C SER A 59 3.77 -17.16 0.25
N ILE A 60 4.35 -16.42 -0.70
CA ILE A 60 4.41 -16.82 -2.11
C ILE A 60 5.30 -18.07 -2.30
N GLU A 61 6.43 -18.15 -1.59
CA GLU A 61 7.28 -19.32 -1.61
C GLU A 61 6.58 -20.56 -1.03
N LEU A 62 5.82 -20.40 0.06
CA LEU A 62 4.99 -21.46 0.60
C LEU A 62 3.99 -21.95 -0.45
N TYR A 63 3.32 -21.02 -1.14
CA TYR A 63 2.38 -21.36 -2.22
C TYR A 63 3.05 -22.23 -3.27
N ASP A 64 4.22 -21.82 -3.76
CA ASP A 64 4.95 -22.53 -4.80
C ASP A 64 5.37 -23.93 -4.35
N LYS A 65 5.97 -24.04 -3.16
CA LYS A 65 6.42 -25.33 -2.58
C LYS A 65 5.25 -26.29 -2.34
N ALA A 66 4.13 -25.79 -1.81
CA ALA A 66 2.92 -26.58 -1.55
C ALA A 66 2.23 -27.04 -2.84
N SER A 67 2.14 -26.15 -3.83
CA SER A 67 1.48 -26.45 -5.10
C SER A 67 2.23 -27.53 -5.88
N LEU A 68 3.57 -27.51 -5.86
CA LEU A 68 4.39 -28.57 -6.47
C LEU A 68 4.14 -29.94 -5.85
N LYS A 69 3.86 -30.00 -4.55
CA LYS A 69 3.52 -31.23 -3.82
C LYS A 69 2.04 -31.59 -3.88
N ARG A 70 1.22 -30.77 -4.56
CA ARG A 70 -0.25 -30.89 -4.61
C ARG A 70 -0.89 -30.85 -3.22
N ASP A 71 -0.27 -30.15 -2.28
CA ASP A 71 -0.79 -29.94 -0.93
C ASP A 71 -1.79 -28.77 -0.93
N VAL A 72 -3.04 -29.10 -1.25
CA VAL A 72 -4.09 -28.10 -1.49
C VAL A 72 -4.38 -27.24 -0.25
N LEU A 73 -4.25 -27.80 0.96
CA LEU A 73 -4.48 -27.04 2.19
C LEU A 73 -3.34 -26.06 2.46
N ALA A 74 -2.08 -26.47 2.26
CA ALA A 74 -0.95 -25.57 2.43
C ALA A 74 -0.95 -24.46 1.35
N THR A 75 -1.31 -24.80 0.11
CA THR A 75 -1.51 -23.82 -0.97
C THR A 75 -2.60 -22.80 -0.60
N LYS A 76 -3.73 -23.26 -0.05
CA LYS A 76 -4.81 -22.35 0.42
C LYS A 76 -4.36 -21.48 1.60
N ALA A 77 -3.56 -22.03 2.52
CA ALA A 77 -3.03 -21.31 3.67
C ALA A 77 -2.07 -20.20 3.22
N ALA A 78 -1.21 -20.51 2.24
CA ALA A 78 -0.32 -19.53 1.62
C ALA A 78 -1.08 -18.35 0.98
N LEU A 79 -2.20 -18.61 0.30
CA LEU A 79 -3.06 -17.54 -0.25
C LEU A 79 -3.73 -16.69 0.83
N LEU A 80 -4.14 -17.32 1.94
CA LEU A 80 -4.69 -16.60 3.09
C LEU A 80 -3.63 -15.66 3.65
N ASP A 81 -2.44 -16.18 3.92
CA ASP A 81 -1.37 -15.39 4.51
C ASP A 81 -0.93 -14.26 3.57
N ALA A 82 -0.72 -14.55 2.28
CA ALA A 82 -0.44 -13.51 1.28
C ALA A 82 -1.51 -12.40 1.28
N SER A 83 -2.79 -12.75 1.44
CA SER A 83 -3.88 -11.77 1.55
C SER A 83 -3.76 -10.91 2.82
N LEU A 84 -3.33 -11.49 3.95
CA LEU A 84 -3.08 -10.77 5.19
C LEU A 84 -1.86 -9.84 5.05
N LYS A 85 -0.74 -10.32 4.51
CA LYS A 85 0.48 -9.49 4.29
C LYS A 85 0.24 -8.34 3.31
N ILE A 86 -0.50 -8.56 2.23
CA ILE A 86 -0.95 -7.45 1.36
C ILE A 86 -1.81 -6.45 2.15
N GLY A 87 -2.64 -6.92 3.09
CA GLY A 87 -3.42 -6.06 3.98
C GLY A 87 -2.56 -5.19 4.91
N LEU A 88 -1.43 -5.71 5.39
CA LEU A 88 -0.46 -4.93 6.17
C LEU A 88 0.15 -3.82 5.31
N LEU A 89 0.70 -4.18 4.14
CA LEU A 89 1.23 -3.23 3.15
C LEU A 89 0.19 -2.19 2.71
N GLU A 90 -1.07 -2.59 2.54
CA GLU A 90 -2.19 -1.69 2.20
C GLU A 90 -2.39 -0.63 3.30
N SER A 91 -2.34 -1.04 4.57
CA SER A 91 -2.65 -0.21 5.73
C SER A 91 -1.51 0.75 6.12
N SER A 92 -0.29 0.23 6.22
CA SER A 92 0.90 1.01 6.57
C SER A 92 1.95 0.81 5.47
N PRO A 93 2.56 1.89 4.95
CA PRO A 93 2.40 3.29 5.36
C PRO A 93 1.28 4.04 4.61
N PHE A 94 0.67 3.44 3.57
CA PHE A 94 -0.09 4.21 2.58
C PHE A 94 -1.42 4.76 3.09
N TYR A 95 -2.26 3.93 3.73
CA TYR A 95 -3.53 4.42 4.28
C TYR A 95 -3.28 5.46 5.39
N ALA A 96 -2.33 5.18 6.29
CA ALA A 96 -1.95 6.09 7.37
C ALA A 96 -1.55 7.49 6.86
N ILE A 97 -0.60 7.55 5.92
CA ILE A 97 -0.15 8.82 5.33
C ILE A 97 -1.29 9.53 4.60
N SER A 98 -2.08 8.82 3.80
CA SER A 98 -3.21 9.43 3.07
C SER A 98 -4.25 10.03 4.01
N HIS A 99 -4.56 9.33 5.10
CA HIS A 99 -5.58 9.77 6.05
C HIS A 99 -5.11 11.01 6.82
N ASP A 100 -3.90 10.98 7.36
CA ASP A 100 -3.38 12.09 8.15
C ASP A 100 -3.07 13.32 7.30
N LEU A 101 -2.66 13.15 6.04
CA LEU A 101 -2.56 14.28 5.11
C LEU A 101 -3.93 14.89 4.78
N THR A 102 -5.01 14.11 4.73
CA THR A 102 -6.36 14.66 4.57
C THR A 102 -6.72 15.59 5.73
N LYS A 103 -6.40 15.16 6.95
CA LYS A 103 -6.58 15.95 8.17
C LYS A 103 -5.72 17.21 8.15
N ILE A 104 -4.43 17.10 7.82
CA ILE A 104 -3.50 18.24 7.76
C ILE A 104 -3.94 19.27 6.71
N LEU A 105 -4.32 18.84 5.51
CA LEU A 105 -4.70 19.72 4.41
C LEU A 105 -6.02 20.47 4.64
N ASN A 106 -6.91 19.91 5.46
CA ASN A 106 -8.22 20.49 5.76
C ASN A 106 -8.26 21.25 7.10
N ASN A 107 -7.21 21.18 7.92
CA ASN A 107 -7.17 21.83 9.21
C ASN A 107 -6.84 23.33 9.05
N LYS A 108 -7.77 24.18 9.51
CA LYS A 108 -7.67 25.64 9.43
C LYS A 108 -6.48 26.20 10.20
N ARG A 109 -5.97 25.50 11.21
CA ARG A 109 -4.79 25.89 12.01
C ARG A 109 -3.56 26.19 11.15
N PHE A 110 -3.40 25.49 10.04
CA PHE A 110 -2.22 25.61 9.18
C PHE A 110 -2.29 26.79 8.20
N ASN A 111 -3.42 27.50 8.09
CA ASN A 111 -3.59 28.70 7.26
C ASN A 111 -3.02 28.54 5.83
N TRP A 112 -3.29 27.40 5.19
CA TRP A 112 -2.72 27.03 3.90
C TRP A 112 -2.97 28.08 2.80
N PRO A 113 -1.93 28.52 2.05
CA PRO A 113 -2.10 29.45 0.92
C PRO A 113 -3.05 28.89 -0.13
N SER A 114 -3.91 29.73 -0.71
CA SER A 114 -4.83 29.30 -1.77
C SER A 114 -4.07 28.78 -2.99
N LEU A 115 -4.49 27.63 -3.52
CA LEU A 115 -3.94 27.13 -4.78
C LEU A 115 -4.51 27.89 -5.98
N GLY A 116 -5.76 28.34 -5.97
CA GLY A 116 -6.39 28.89 -7.19
C GLY A 116 -6.58 27.84 -8.30
N LYS A 117 -7.30 28.19 -9.37
CA LYS A 117 -7.73 27.22 -10.40
C LYS A 117 -6.62 26.74 -11.34
N SER A 118 -5.54 27.51 -11.50
CA SER A 118 -4.50 27.28 -12.50
C SER A 118 -3.10 27.05 -11.91
N TYR A 119 -2.99 26.88 -10.59
CA TYR A 119 -1.68 26.68 -9.99
C TYR A 119 -1.09 25.33 -10.35
N THR A 120 0.11 25.38 -10.91
CA THR A 120 0.98 24.26 -11.14
C THR A 120 2.15 24.34 -10.18
N ILE A 121 2.57 23.18 -9.65
CA ILE A 121 3.78 23.12 -8.84
C ILE A 121 4.97 23.43 -9.76
N PRO A 122 5.86 24.37 -9.38
CA PRO A 122 7.05 24.69 -10.17
C PRO A 122 7.87 23.45 -10.52
N SER A 123 8.35 23.37 -11.77
CA SER A 123 9.04 22.18 -12.27
C SER A 123 10.40 21.96 -11.61
N GLU A 124 11.03 23.01 -11.05
CA GLU A 124 12.29 22.90 -10.30
C GLU A 124 12.22 21.90 -9.13
N TYR A 125 11.04 21.70 -8.54
CA TYR A 125 10.86 20.77 -7.44
C TYR A 125 10.95 19.30 -7.89
N PHE A 126 10.77 18.99 -9.18
CA PHE A 126 10.69 17.61 -9.70
C PHE A 126 11.94 17.15 -10.47
N TYR A 127 13.08 17.82 -10.31
CA TYR A 127 14.32 17.58 -11.09
C TYR A 127 14.99 16.19 -10.98
N LYS A 128 14.41 15.20 -10.30
CA LYS A 128 14.96 13.84 -10.41
C LYS A 128 14.65 13.32 -11.82
N GLU A 129 15.71 13.19 -12.61
CA GLU A 129 15.76 12.21 -13.69
C GLU A 129 15.24 10.87 -13.14
N LYS A 130 14.62 10.06 -14.01
CA LYS A 130 14.15 8.70 -13.68
C LYS A 130 15.33 7.80 -13.30
N ASN A 131 16.03 8.10 -12.22
CA ASN A 131 17.01 7.24 -11.60
C ASN A 131 16.23 6.02 -11.14
N GLN A 132 16.57 4.91 -11.76
CA GLN A 132 15.92 3.62 -11.63
C GLN A 132 15.75 3.34 -10.14
N ILE A 133 14.49 3.29 -9.68
CA ILE A 133 14.20 2.52 -8.47
C ILE A 133 14.81 1.16 -8.73
N ASP A 134 15.66 0.67 -7.82
CA ASP A 134 16.19 -0.68 -7.95
C ASP A 134 15.01 -1.64 -7.82
N GLN A 135 14.47 -2.05 -8.97
CA GLN A 135 13.28 -2.90 -9.08
C GLN A 135 13.53 -4.28 -8.46
N LYS A 136 14.81 -4.65 -8.22
CA LYS A 136 15.15 -5.94 -7.61
C LYS A 136 14.78 -6.03 -6.14
N GLU A 137 14.66 -4.91 -5.42
CA GLU A 137 14.41 -4.93 -3.98
C GLU A 137 12.93 -5.14 -3.60
N TRP A 138 11.99 -4.87 -4.51
CA TRP A 138 10.59 -4.57 -4.14
C TRP A 138 9.58 -5.72 -4.27
N GLY A 139 10.06 -6.95 -4.45
CA GLY A 139 9.20 -8.15 -4.55
C GLY A 139 8.50 -8.29 -5.91
N ASP A 140 8.14 -9.51 -6.28
CA ASP A 140 7.50 -9.81 -7.57
C ASP A 140 5.98 -9.95 -7.41
N LEU A 141 5.25 -8.83 -7.47
CA LEU A 141 3.78 -8.83 -7.47
C LEU A 141 3.20 -9.51 -8.72
N ASN A 142 3.94 -9.59 -9.83
CA ASN A 142 3.51 -10.37 -10.99
C ASN A 142 3.51 -11.88 -10.68
N ARG A 143 4.24 -12.34 -9.66
CA ARG A 143 4.10 -13.71 -9.16
C ARG A 143 2.70 -13.95 -8.58
N ILE A 144 2.17 -13.00 -7.80
CA ILE A 144 0.79 -13.06 -7.30
C ILE A 144 -0.21 -13.03 -8.46
N GLN A 145 0.00 -12.13 -9.43
CA GLN A 145 -0.83 -12.06 -10.64
C GLN A 145 -0.89 -13.41 -11.34
N LYS A 146 0.27 -14.05 -11.56
CA LYS A 146 0.37 -15.36 -12.21
C LYS A 146 -0.36 -16.44 -11.40
N ILE A 147 -0.14 -16.50 -10.09
CA ILE A 147 -0.84 -17.42 -9.19
C ILE A 147 -2.36 -17.28 -9.34
N LEU A 148 -2.88 -16.05 -9.27
CA LEU A 148 -4.30 -15.78 -9.43
C LEU A 148 -4.80 -16.23 -10.80
N MET A 149 -4.06 -15.92 -11.88
CA MET A 149 -4.40 -16.32 -13.24
C MET A 149 -4.42 -17.84 -13.43
N ASP A 150 -3.46 -18.56 -12.86
CA ASP A 150 -3.38 -20.02 -12.93
C ASP A 150 -4.56 -20.67 -12.19
N ILE A 151 -4.91 -20.15 -11.00
CA ILE A 151 -6.07 -20.61 -10.23
C ILE A 151 -7.36 -20.43 -11.04
N VAL A 152 -7.64 -19.21 -11.51
CA VAL A 152 -8.92 -18.92 -12.20
C VAL A 152 -9.03 -19.68 -13.52
N LYS A 153 -7.94 -19.86 -14.27
CA LYS A 153 -7.92 -20.66 -15.51
C LYS A 153 -8.12 -22.14 -15.26
N SER A 154 -7.45 -22.71 -14.26
CA SER A 154 -7.56 -24.15 -13.95
C SER A 154 -8.98 -24.57 -13.55
N GLN A 155 -9.82 -23.61 -13.17
CA GLN A 155 -11.17 -23.82 -12.64
C GLN A 155 -12.25 -23.25 -13.56
N GLY A 156 -11.90 -22.90 -14.80
CA GLY A 156 -12.84 -22.52 -15.85
C GLY A 156 -13.51 -21.16 -15.68
N VAL A 157 -12.92 -20.23 -14.91
CA VAL A 157 -13.40 -18.85 -14.82
C VAL A 157 -13.19 -18.18 -16.18
N THR A 158 -14.27 -17.67 -16.77
CA THR A 158 -14.21 -17.03 -18.10
C THR A 158 -13.73 -15.58 -18.01
N ASN A 159 -13.29 -15.01 -19.13
CA ASN A 159 -12.89 -13.60 -19.18
C ASN A 159 -14.06 -12.67 -18.83
N GLU A 160 -15.30 -13.02 -19.22
CA GLU A 160 -16.49 -12.27 -18.87
C GLU A 160 -16.76 -12.27 -17.35
N GLU A 161 -16.39 -13.35 -16.64
CA GLU A 161 -16.44 -13.38 -15.17
C GLU A 161 -15.37 -12.50 -14.53
N LEU A 162 -14.16 -12.49 -15.09
CA LEU A 162 -13.04 -11.67 -14.62
C LEU A 162 -13.32 -10.17 -14.78
N GLU A 163 -14.00 -9.78 -15.87
CA GLU A 163 -14.36 -8.39 -16.17
C GLU A 163 -15.69 -7.96 -15.52
N ARG A 164 -16.38 -8.87 -14.83
CA ARG A 164 -17.67 -8.58 -14.21
C ARG A 164 -17.51 -7.50 -13.13
N VAL A 165 -18.33 -6.45 -13.24
CA VAL A 165 -18.38 -5.33 -12.31
C VAL A 165 -19.58 -5.48 -11.37
N ASP A 166 -19.37 -5.25 -10.08
CA ASP A 166 -20.43 -5.11 -9.09
C ASP A 166 -21.22 -3.81 -9.37
N LYS A 167 -22.51 -3.94 -9.70
CA LYS A 167 -23.37 -2.82 -10.13
C LYS A 167 -23.52 -1.72 -9.08
N ARG A 168 -23.36 -2.03 -7.79
CA ARG A 168 -23.53 -1.07 -6.69
C ARG A 168 -22.27 -0.25 -6.48
N THR A 169 -21.10 -0.87 -6.60
CA THR A 169 -19.82 -0.27 -6.28
C THR A 169 -19.06 0.22 -7.50
N GLY A 170 -19.45 -0.24 -8.71
CA GLY A 170 -18.73 0.05 -9.95
C GLY A 170 -17.33 -0.58 -10.01
N ARG A 171 -17.03 -1.56 -9.14
CA ARG A 171 -15.73 -2.22 -9.05
C ARG A 171 -15.77 -3.62 -9.62
N LEU A 172 -14.64 -4.10 -10.15
CA LEU A 172 -14.48 -5.49 -10.55
C LEU A 172 -14.78 -6.40 -9.35
N ILE A 173 -15.55 -7.46 -9.58
CA ILE A 173 -15.86 -8.45 -8.55
C ILE A 173 -14.57 -9.10 -8.06
N TRP A 174 -13.65 -9.41 -8.97
CA TRP A 174 -12.31 -9.91 -8.69
C TRP A 174 -11.35 -8.86 -8.10
N GLY A 175 -11.81 -7.63 -7.86
CA GLY A 175 -11.04 -6.55 -7.25
C GLY A 175 -10.14 -5.81 -8.25
N ILE A 176 -9.34 -6.54 -9.02
CA ILE A 176 -8.35 -5.98 -9.96
C ILE A 176 -8.39 -6.69 -11.32
N ASN A 177 -7.97 -6.00 -12.37
CA ASN A 177 -7.77 -6.60 -13.69
C ASN A 177 -6.54 -7.52 -13.65
N LEU A 178 -6.74 -8.85 -13.65
CA LEU A 178 -5.67 -9.84 -13.60
C LEU A 178 -4.78 -9.86 -14.85
N ASN A 179 -5.18 -9.21 -15.95
CA ASN A 179 -4.36 -9.04 -17.15
C ASN A 179 -3.41 -7.83 -17.08
N SER A 180 -3.46 -7.04 -16.00
CA SER A 180 -2.55 -5.90 -15.82
C SER A 180 -1.21 -6.30 -15.22
N ASP A 181 -0.15 -5.54 -15.51
CA ASP A 181 1.19 -5.72 -14.95
C ASP A 181 1.25 -5.09 -13.54
N PHE A 182 1.19 -5.94 -12.51
CA PHE A 182 1.15 -5.51 -11.12
C PHE A 182 2.46 -4.83 -10.69
N ASN A 183 3.60 -5.36 -11.14
CA ASN A 183 4.91 -4.76 -10.86
C ASN A 183 5.01 -3.36 -11.45
N LYS A 184 4.62 -3.19 -12.71
CA LYS A 184 4.62 -1.88 -13.35
C LYS A 184 3.74 -0.87 -12.60
N LEU A 185 2.51 -1.25 -12.27
CA LEU A 185 1.58 -0.39 -11.52
C LEU A 185 2.13 0.00 -10.14
N PHE A 186 2.78 -0.93 -9.46
CA PHE A 186 3.38 -0.69 -8.15
C PHE A 186 4.61 0.24 -8.24
N TYR A 187 5.54 -0.05 -9.15
CA TYR A 187 6.78 0.70 -9.32
C TYR A 187 6.55 2.13 -9.83
N GLU A 188 5.63 2.33 -10.76
CA GLU A 188 5.28 3.67 -11.24
C GLU A 188 4.72 4.55 -10.11
N LYS A 189 3.92 3.95 -9.21
CA LYS A 189 3.43 4.66 -8.04
C LYS A 189 4.54 4.92 -7.02
N LEU A 190 5.47 3.99 -6.82
CA LEU A 190 6.58 4.16 -5.85
C LEU A 190 7.49 5.29 -6.31
N LEU A 191 7.81 5.33 -7.61
CA LEU A 191 8.57 6.40 -8.23
C LEU A 191 7.86 7.73 -8.09
N SER A 192 6.56 7.77 -8.38
CA SER A 192 5.75 8.97 -8.22
C SER A 192 5.76 9.49 -6.78
N LEU A 193 5.71 8.58 -5.80
CA LEU A 193 5.73 8.92 -4.38
C LEU A 193 7.10 9.44 -3.95
N GLN A 194 8.17 8.78 -4.37
CA GLN A 194 9.55 9.20 -4.09
C GLN A 194 9.81 10.61 -4.63
N ILE A 195 9.47 10.85 -5.91
CA ILE A 195 9.57 12.17 -6.54
C ILE A 195 8.78 13.22 -5.73
N ALA A 196 7.59 12.88 -5.23
CA ALA A 196 6.78 13.78 -4.44
C ALA A 196 7.38 14.06 -3.04
N PHE A 197 8.01 13.07 -2.40
CA PHE A 197 8.73 13.26 -1.13
C PHE A 197 9.93 14.19 -1.30
N ASP A 198 10.72 14.00 -2.36
CA ASP A 198 11.86 14.88 -2.66
C ASP A 198 11.40 16.31 -2.97
N ALA A 199 10.32 16.47 -3.73
CA ALA A 199 9.72 17.77 -4.03
C ALA A 199 9.22 18.46 -2.75
N TYR A 200 8.60 17.70 -1.84
CA TYR A 200 8.13 18.22 -0.55
C TYR A 200 9.29 18.76 0.28
N GLU A 201 10.39 17.99 0.39
CA GLU A 201 11.57 18.44 1.11
C GLU A 201 12.13 19.75 0.53
N LYS A 202 12.29 19.82 -0.80
CA LYS A 202 12.80 21.02 -1.47
C LYS A 202 11.91 22.24 -1.22
N ALA A 203 10.59 22.09 -1.43
CA ALA A 203 9.64 23.18 -1.23
C ALA A 203 9.57 23.63 0.23
N SER A 204 9.69 22.70 1.19
CA SER A 204 9.75 23.04 2.61
C SER A 204 11.02 23.81 3.00
N ILE A 205 12.18 23.47 2.41
CA ILE A 205 13.43 24.22 2.65
C ILE A 205 13.34 25.64 2.11
N GLN A 206 12.65 25.84 0.99
CA GLN A 206 12.45 27.15 0.37
C GLN A 206 11.27 27.94 0.97
N GLU A 207 10.57 27.36 1.95
CA GLU A 207 9.37 27.94 2.56
C GLU A 207 8.28 28.31 1.55
N ASP A 208 8.23 27.62 0.40
CA ASP A 208 7.16 27.78 -0.58
C ASP A 208 5.93 27.00 -0.12
N TRP A 209 5.17 27.61 0.80
CA TRP A 209 4.01 26.98 1.43
C TRP A 209 2.87 26.66 0.46
N ARG A 210 2.83 27.34 -0.70
CA ARG A 210 1.86 27.03 -1.77
C ARG A 210 2.25 25.77 -2.50
N ALA A 211 3.53 25.60 -2.85
CA ALA A 211 4.05 24.35 -3.39
C ALA A 211 3.95 23.21 -2.38
N VAL A 212 4.32 23.43 -1.12
CA VAL A 212 4.19 22.43 -0.05
C VAL A 212 2.75 21.90 0.02
N ARG A 213 1.74 22.79 0.07
CA ARG A 213 0.33 22.37 0.09
C ARG A 213 -0.03 21.49 -1.10
N ALA A 214 0.34 21.91 -2.31
CA ALA A 214 0.02 21.19 -3.54
C ALA A 214 0.75 19.83 -3.60
N ILE A 215 2.00 19.77 -3.15
CA ILE A 215 2.78 18.53 -3.09
C ILE A 215 2.21 17.57 -2.05
N LEU A 216 1.85 18.03 -0.85
CA LEU A 216 1.19 17.19 0.16
C LEU A 216 -0.14 16.63 -0.36
N GLN A 217 -0.92 17.42 -1.10
CA GLN A 217 -2.13 16.93 -1.78
C GLN A 217 -1.80 15.84 -2.81
N ARG A 218 -0.70 15.96 -3.55
CA ARG A 218 -0.22 14.94 -4.49
C ARG A 218 0.23 13.67 -3.76
N ILE A 219 1.01 13.80 -2.69
CA ILE A 219 1.45 12.68 -1.83
C ILE A 219 0.23 11.92 -1.30
N ARG A 220 -0.76 12.65 -0.76
CA ARG A 220 -2.03 12.07 -0.29
C ARG A 220 -2.72 11.25 -1.36
N LEU A 221 -2.87 11.79 -2.57
CA LEU A 221 -3.51 11.10 -3.68
C LEU A 221 -2.75 9.85 -4.13
N ILE A 222 -1.42 9.92 -4.21
CA ILE A 222 -0.58 8.76 -4.58
C ILE A 222 -0.71 7.65 -3.53
N ASN A 223 -0.63 7.98 -2.23
CA ASN A 223 -0.83 7.04 -1.14
C ASN A 223 -2.23 6.42 -1.16
N PHE A 224 -3.28 7.21 -1.40
CA PHE A 224 -4.63 6.67 -1.57
C PHE A 224 -4.74 5.69 -2.75
N GLN A 225 -4.07 5.99 -3.86
CA GLN A 225 -4.04 5.08 -5.01
C GLN A 225 -3.28 3.78 -4.70
N PHE A 226 -2.21 3.84 -3.92
CA PHE A 226 -1.50 2.66 -3.44
C PHE A 226 -2.38 1.78 -2.55
N TYR A 227 -3.01 2.40 -1.55
CA TYR A 227 -3.98 1.75 -0.68
C TYR A 227 -5.05 1.03 -1.51
N LYS A 228 -5.64 1.71 -2.51
CA LYS A 228 -6.64 1.09 -3.39
C LYS A 228 -6.10 -0.05 -4.25
N PHE A 229 -4.88 0.09 -4.78
CA PHE A 229 -4.25 -0.93 -5.60
C PHE A 229 -3.97 -2.20 -4.80
N LEU A 230 -3.35 -2.08 -3.63
CA LEU A 230 -3.06 -3.21 -2.74
C LEU A 230 -4.35 -3.85 -2.21
N GLY A 231 -5.33 -3.03 -1.82
CA GLY A 231 -6.66 -3.52 -1.44
C GLY A 231 -7.36 -4.29 -2.56
N ALA A 232 -7.16 -3.90 -3.82
CA ALA A 232 -7.69 -4.64 -4.97
C ALA A 232 -7.02 -6.02 -5.15
N ILE A 233 -5.69 -6.10 -4.98
CA ILE A 233 -4.96 -7.38 -4.95
C ILE A 233 -5.46 -8.26 -3.81
N ARG A 234 -5.64 -7.68 -2.61
CA ARG A 234 -6.15 -8.38 -1.44
C ARG A 234 -7.53 -8.98 -1.68
N VAL A 235 -8.43 -8.23 -2.32
CA VAL A 235 -9.76 -8.72 -2.72
C VAL A 235 -9.62 -9.89 -3.70
N ALA A 236 -8.74 -9.81 -4.68
CA ALA A 236 -8.49 -10.89 -5.63
C ALA A 236 -8.02 -12.18 -4.93
N LEU A 237 -7.03 -12.08 -4.03
CA LEU A 237 -6.55 -13.19 -3.21
C LEU A 237 -7.66 -13.78 -2.33
N LYS A 238 -8.46 -12.92 -1.68
CA LYS A 238 -9.58 -13.35 -0.84
C LYS A 238 -10.64 -14.10 -1.65
N ASN A 239 -10.97 -13.61 -2.84
CA ASN A 239 -11.94 -14.24 -3.73
C ASN A 239 -11.41 -15.58 -4.23
N ALA A 240 -10.17 -15.63 -4.70
CA ALA A 240 -9.52 -16.87 -5.09
C ALA A 240 -9.59 -17.90 -3.96
N ARG A 241 -9.19 -17.53 -2.73
CA ARG A 241 -9.22 -18.41 -1.55
C ARG A 241 -10.62 -18.87 -1.13
N SER A 242 -11.64 -18.01 -1.30
CA SER A 242 -12.99 -18.26 -0.79
C SER A 242 -13.92 -18.92 -1.80
N ASP A 243 -13.51 -19.01 -3.06
CA ASP A 243 -14.25 -19.72 -4.10
C ASP A 243 -14.24 -21.22 -3.83
N LYS A 244 -15.44 -21.78 -3.59
CA LYS A 244 -15.63 -23.19 -3.24
C LYS A 244 -15.27 -24.15 -4.38
N ARG A 245 -15.20 -23.67 -5.62
CA ARG A 245 -14.73 -24.45 -6.76
C ARG A 245 -13.27 -24.87 -6.58
N PHE A 246 -12.48 -24.07 -5.87
CA PHE A 246 -11.02 -24.17 -5.92
C PHE A 246 -10.42 -24.93 -4.74
N TRP A 247 -11.05 -24.90 -3.56
CA TRP A 247 -10.42 -25.39 -2.34
C TRP A 247 -11.36 -26.18 -1.42
N PRO A 248 -10.85 -27.23 -0.75
CA PRO A 248 -11.55 -27.86 0.37
C PRO A 248 -11.58 -26.93 1.60
N SER A 249 -12.42 -27.26 2.58
CA SER A 249 -12.45 -26.58 3.88
C SER A 249 -11.20 -26.90 4.71
N PHE A 250 -10.78 -25.96 5.55
CA PHE A 250 -9.76 -26.24 6.56
C PHE A 250 -10.37 -27.09 7.70
N PRO A 251 -9.68 -28.14 8.16
CA PRO A 251 -9.91 -28.72 9.49
C PRO A 251 -9.69 -27.68 10.60
N GLU A 252 -10.37 -27.82 11.74
CA GLU A 252 -10.34 -26.84 12.85
C GLU A 252 -8.91 -26.56 13.38
N ASP A 253 -8.07 -27.60 13.47
CA ASP A 253 -6.70 -27.50 14.00
C ASP A 253 -5.62 -27.54 12.91
N TYR A 254 -5.96 -27.19 11.67
CA TYR A 254 -4.99 -27.23 10.58
C TYR A 254 -3.82 -26.28 10.83
N LYS A 255 -2.60 -26.80 10.70
CA LYS A 255 -1.35 -26.04 10.70
C LYS A 255 -0.56 -26.34 9.44
N VAL A 256 0.22 -25.36 8.97
CA VAL A 256 1.10 -25.57 7.84
C VAL A 256 2.13 -26.66 8.21
N PRO A 257 2.32 -27.70 7.38
CA PRO A 257 3.28 -28.76 7.69
C PRO A 257 4.71 -28.23 7.92
N ALA A 258 5.34 -28.65 9.01
CA ALA A 258 6.67 -28.16 9.43
C ALA A 258 7.76 -28.32 8.36
N HIS A 259 7.63 -29.31 7.47
CA HIS A 259 8.60 -29.57 6.41
C HIS A 259 8.68 -28.45 5.34
N TYR A 260 7.77 -27.48 5.35
CA TYR A 260 7.88 -26.28 4.51
C TYR A 260 8.82 -25.23 5.10
N ASN A 261 9.29 -25.39 6.35
CA ASN A 261 10.10 -24.42 7.09
C ASN A 261 9.51 -23.00 7.06
N TYR A 262 8.19 -22.92 7.02
CA TYR A 262 7.46 -21.68 6.94
C TYR A 262 7.29 -21.10 8.34
N LYS A 263 7.67 -19.83 8.51
CA LYS A 263 7.44 -19.09 9.76
C LYS A 263 6.08 -18.42 9.64
N GLU A 264 5.11 -18.92 10.42
CA GLU A 264 3.79 -18.31 10.60
C GLU A 264 3.88 -16.91 11.25
#